data_AF-U9UDL8-F1
#
_entry.id   AF-U9UDL8-F1
#
_cell.length_a   1.000
_cell.length_b   1.000
_cell.length_c   1.000
_cell.angle_alpha   90.00
_cell.angle_beta   90.00
_cell.angle_gamma   90.00
#
_symmetry.space_group_name_H-M   'P 1'
#
loop_
_entity.id
_entity.type
_entity.pdbx_description
1 polymer ?
#
loop_
_entity_poly.entity_id
_entity_poly.type
_entity_poly.pdbx_seq_one_letter_code
_entity_poly.pdbx_strand_id
1 'polypeptide(L)'
;IAGSVAGITICARTLVSSIEELGDKFELGTGFIGIVLLPLCVVSSFIEHYQAIAEAARDKVDTAISVILNTSVQMALLIAPILVSVGWIYGKPLTLDFNILEISVLGCAILIVNYLVADNKVHWLEGYMLIVSYVLIAIAFFYLPNLHDEHPPILDCNPWSRNLNKTKVEGIAETGGAEG
;
A
#
# COMPACT_ATOMS: atom_id res chain seq x y z
N ILE A 1 6.46 1.99 29.01
CA ILE A 1 6.98 2.02 27.62
C ILE A 1 7.20 0.59 27.11
N ALA A 2 8.10 -0.21 27.69
CA ALA A 2 8.34 -1.59 27.27
C ALA A 2 7.07 -2.47 27.26
N GLY A 3 6.24 -2.38 28.30
CA GLY A 3 4.96 -3.12 28.35
C GLY A 3 3.97 -2.74 27.25
N SER A 4 3.87 -1.45 26.92
CA SER A 4 2.98 -0.96 25.85
C SER A 4 3.46 -1.38 24.47
N VAL A 5 4.79 -1.31 24.22
CA VAL A 5 5.38 -1.77 22.97
C VAL A 5 5.16 -3.27 22.79
N ALA A 6 5.37 -4.07 23.85
CA ALA A 6 5.09 -5.50 23.80
C ALA A 6 3.61 -5.81 23.47
N GLY A 7 2.68 -5.07 24.09
CA GLY A 7 1.26 -5.20 23.78
C GLY A 7 0.93 -4.87 22.32
N ILE A 8 1.45 -3.76 21.79
CA ILE A 8 1.26 -3.37 20.39
C ILE A 8 1.85 -4.42 19.45
N THR A 9 3.04 -4.95 19.74
CA THR A 9 3.66 -6.01 18.93
C THR A 9 2.82 -7.27 18.88
N ILE A 10 2.24 -7.70 20.01
CA ILE A 10 1.35 -8.87 20.04
C ILE A 10 0.10 -8.61 19.20
N CYS A 11 -0.55 -7.46 19.39
CA CYS A 11 -1.74 -7.09 18.61
C CYS A 11 -1.44 -6.98 17.12
N ALA A 12 -0.33 -6.34 16.73
CA ALA A 12 0.09 -6.21 15.35
C ALA A 12 0.39 -7.56 14.70
N ARG A 13 1.03 -8.48 15.45
CA ARG A 13 1.30 -9.85 14.99
C ARG A 13 0.02 -10.66 14.78
N THR A 14 -0.94 -10.54 15.69
CA THR A 14 -2.25 -11.19 15.52
C THR A 14 -3.00 -10.58 14.34
N LEU A 15 -2.94 -9.26 14.17
CA LEU A 15 -3.60 -8.57 13.06
C LEU A 15 -3.09 -9.02 11.70
N VAL A 16 -1.77 -9.09 11.50
CA VAL A 16 -1.19 -9.54 10.22
C VAL A 16 -1.57 -10.99 9.91
N SER A 17 -1.52 -11.88 10.91
CA SER A 17 -1.96 -13.28 10.74
C SER A 17 -3.42 -13.38 10.31
N SER A 18 -4.30 -12.58 10.91
CA SER A 18 -5.73 -12.55 10.54
C SER A 18 -5.94 -12.02 9.12
N ILE A 19 -5.13 -11.05 8.69
CA ILE A 19 -5.23 -10.48 7.33
C ILE A 19 -4.77 -11.51 6.29
N GLU A 20 -3.73 -12.29 6.55
CA GLU A 20 -3.29 -13.40 5.70
C GLU A 20 -4.40 -14.45 5.55
N GLU A 21 -5.00 -14.89 6.67
CA GLU A 21 -6.14 -15.83 6.65
C GLU A 21 -7.37 -15.29 5.90
N LEU A 22 -7.64 -13.99 5.98
CA LEU A 22 -8.73 -13.35 5.25
C LEU A 22 -8.42 -13.24 3.76
N GLY A 23 -7.17 -12.95 3.40
CA GLY A 23 -6.70 -12.93 2.01
C GLY A 23 -6.89 -14.28 1.33
N ASP A 24 -6.50 -15.36 2.00
CA ASP A 24 -6.64 -16.73 1.48
C ASP A 24 -8.11 -17.18 1.34
N LYS A 25 -8.99 -16.75 2.26
CA LYS A 25 -10.41 -17.15 2.26
C LYS A 25 -11.27 -16.40 1.27
N PHE A 26 -10.98 -15.12 1.03
CA PHE A 26 -11.78 -14.26 0.18
C PHE A 26 -11.13 -13.98 -1.18
N GLU A 27 -9.99 -14.61 -1.48
CA GLU A 27 -9.20 -14.43 -2.71
C GLU A 27 -8.98 -12.93 -3.02
N LEU A 28 -8.72 -12.15 -1.96
CA LEU A 28 -8.58 -10.70 -2.09
C LEU A 28 -7.20 -10.37 -2.66
N GLY A 29 -7.19 -9.46 -3.64
CA GLY A 29 -5.95 -8.95 -4.20
C GLY A 29 -5.05 -8.32 -3.13
N THR A 30 -3.74 -8.61 -3.19
CA THR A 30 -2.76 -8.10 -2.22
C THR A 30 -2.75 -6.57 -2.13
N GLY A 31 -3.06 -5.86 -3.22
CA GLY A 31 -3.15 -4.41 -3.27
C GLY A 31 -4.39 -3.86 -2.58
N PHE A 32 -5.54 -4.54 -2.68
CA PHE A 32 -6.73 -4.18 -1.91
C PHE A 32 -6.47 -4.33 -0.40
N ILE A 33 -5.83 -5.43 0.00
CA ILE A 33 -5.44 -5.67 1.38
C ILE A 33 -4.49 -4.56 1.87
N GLY A 34 -3.45 -4.25 1.10
CA GLY A 34 -2.43 -3.28 1.49
C GLY A 34 -2.92 -1.82 1.54
N ILE A 35 -3.71 -1.39 0.56
CA ILE A 35 -4.09 0.03 0.39
C ILE A 35 -5.41 0.36 1.10
N VAL A 36 -6.36 -0.57 1.16
CA VAL A 36 -7.69 -0.32 1.74
C VAL A 36 -7.80 -0.98 3.11
N LEU A 37 -7.56 -2.28 3.20
CA LEU A 37 -7.82 -3.03 4.43
C LEU A 37 -6.83 -2.66 5.55
N LEU A 38 -5.54 -2.59 5.25
CA LEU A 38 -4.49 -2.38 6.24
C LEU A 38 -4.63 -1.01 6.93
N PRO A 39 -4.78 0.13 6.22
CA PRO A 39 -5.04 1.41 6.88
C PRO A 39 -6.33 1.42 7.70
N LEU A 40 -7.36 0.70 7.25
CA LEU A 40 -8.65 0.59 7.96
C LEU A 40 -8.61 -0.34 9.19
N CYS A 41 -7.62 -1.19 9.32
CA CYS A 41 -7.47 -2.03 10.51
C CYS A 41 -6.52 -1.42 11.55
N VAL A 42 -5.69 -0.44 11.15
CA VAL A 42 -4.69 0.17 12.03
C VAL A 42 -5.34 1.19 12.96
N VAL A 43 -5.54 0.80 14.22
CA VAL A 43 -6.20 1.61 15.27
C VAL A 43 -5.53 2.97 15.48
N SER A 44 -4.20 3.07 15.36
CA SER A 44 -3.47 4.34 15.57
C SER A 44 -3.84 5.40 14.52
N SER A 45 -4.10 4.99 13.29
CA SER A 45 -4.53 5.92 12.23
C SER A 45 -5.88 6.54 12.57
N PHE A 46 -6.82 5.76 13.12
CA PHE A 46 -8.13 6.27 13.52
C PHE A 46 -8.09 7.22 14.70
N ILE A 47 -7.21 7.00 15.67
CA ILE A 47 -7.10 7.90 16.84
C ILE A 47 -6.69 9.30 16.38
N GLU A 48 -5.70 9.39 15.50
CA GLU A 48 -5.22 10.68 14.97
C GLU A 48 -6.28 11.36 14.09
N HIS A 49 -6.95 10.60 13.21
CA HIS A 49 -8.03 11.12 12.39
C HIS A 49 -9.24 11.56 13.23
N TYR A 50 -9.62 10.79 14.24
CA TYR A 50 -10.69 11.16 15.17
C TYR A 50 -10.36 12.44 15.92
N GLN A 51 -9.12 12.58 16.39
CA GLN A 51 -8.65 13.79 17.05
C GLN A 51 -8.74 15.01 16.13
N ALA A 52 -8.37 14.85 14.86
CA ALA A 52 -8.51 15.92 13.87
C ALA A 52 -9.98 16.29 13.61
N ILE A 53 -10.88 15.30 13.51
CA ILE A 53 -12.33 15.53 13.38
C ILE A 53 -12.88 16.27 14.61
N ALA A 54 -12.44 15.89 15.81
CA ALA A 54 -12.84 16.54 17.05
C ALA A 54 -12.36 18.00 17.12
N GLU A 55 -11.16 18.29 16.62
CA GLU A 55 -10.64 19.66 16.56
C GLU A 55 -11.34 20.48 15.46
N ALA A 56 -11.68 19.87 14.32
CA ALA A 56 -12.51 20.49 13.29
C ALA A 56 -13.92 20.82 13.80
N ALA A 57 -14.52 19.96 14.63
CA ALA A 57 -15.82 20.21 15.28
C ALA A 57 -15.79 21.37 16.29
N ARG A 58 -14.60 21.85 16.66
CA ARG A 58 -14.39 23.03 17.53
C ARG A 58 -14.06 24.29 16.72
N ASP A 59 -14.47 24.34 15.45
CA ASP A 59 -14.20 25.44 14.50
C ASP A 59 -12.70 25.71 14.24
N LYS A 60 -11.84 24.70 14.46
CA LYS A 60 -10.39 24.80 14.23
C LYS A 60 -9.95 23.90 13.08
N VAL A 61 -10.53 24.19 11.92
CA VAL A 61 -10.32 23.41 10.69
C VAL A 61 -8.88 23.50 10.18
N ASP A 62 -8.20 24.65 10.33
CA ASP A 62 -6.80 24.81 9.91
C ASP A 62 -5.84 23.92 10.71
N THR A 63 -6.10 23.80 12.01
CA THR A 63 -5.34 22.91 12.92
C THR A 63 -5.59 21.45 12.54
N ALA A 64 -6.85 21.08 12.26
CA ALA A 64 -7.21 19.73 11.86
C ALA A 64 -6.54 19.33 10.53
N ILE A 65 -6.59 20.21 9.52
CA ILE A 65 -5.93 19.99 8.22
C ILE A 65 -4.43 19.86 8.39
N SER A 66 -3.81 20.75 9.16
CA SER A 66 -2.36 20.73 9.41
C SER A 66 -1.91 19.44 10.09
N VAL A 67 -2.69 18.94 11.05
CA VAL A 67 -2.41 17.64 11.71
C VAL A 67 -2.46 16.50 10.70
N ILE A 68 -3.53 16.40 9.92
CA ILE A 68 -3.73 15.31 8.94
C ILE A 68 -2.66 15.33 7.84
N LEU A 69 -2.37 16.50 7.28
CA LEU A 69 -1.34 16.62 6.23
C LEU A 69 0.05 16.28 6.76
N ASN A 70 0.37 16.73 7.97
CA ASN A 70 1.67 16.45 8.58
C ASN A 70 1.85 14.97 8.89
N THR A 71 0.82 14.28 9.41
CA THR A 71 0.91 12.83 9.66
C THR A 71 1.03 12.05 8.35
N SER A 72 0.31 12.42 7.30
CA SER A 72 0.43 11.78 5.98
C SER A 72 1.85 11.93 5.39
N VAL A 73 2.39 13.16 5.38
CA VAL A 73 3.74 13.43 4.88
C VAL A 73 4.80 12.73 5.71
N GLN A 74 4.64 12.64 7.04
CA GLN A 74 5.56 11.91 7.91
C GLN A 74 5.53 10.40 7.62
N MET A 75 4.34 9.80 7.46
CA MET A 75 4.22 8.39 7.08
C MET A 75 4.91 8.13 5.72
N ALA A 76 4.74 9.03 4.75
CA ALA A 76 5.33 8.90 3.42
C ALA A 76 6.86 9.09 3.41
N LEU A 77 7.37 10.16 4.02
CA LEU A 77 8.79 10.54 3.94
C LEU A 77 9.66 9.84 4.98
N LEU A 78 9.12 9.43 6.12
CA LEU A 78 9.90 8.80 7.19
C LEU A 78 9.68 7.29 7.21
N ILE A 79 8.43 6.82 7.20
CA ILE A 79 8.15 5.39 7.43
C ILE A 79 8.47 4.55 6.19
N ALA A 80 8.11 4.99 4.99
CA ALA A 80 8.43 4.26 3.77
C ALA A 80 9.93 3.95 3.60
N PRO A 81 10.87 4.92 3.72
CA PRO A 81 12.30 4.60 3.59
C PRO A 81 12.84 3.77 4.75
N ILE A 82 12.33 3.94 5.98
CA ILE A 82 12.72 3.09 7.11
C ILE A 82 12.28 1.65 6.84
N LEU A 83 11.07 1.43 6.32
CA LEU A 83 10.55 0.11 6.03
C LEU A 83 11.37 -0.60 4.93
N VAL A 84 11.73 0.11 3.86
CA VAL A 84 12.62 -0.38 2.80
C VAL A 84 14.00 -0.73 3.36
N SER A 85 14.57 0.16 4.19
CA SER A 85 15.88 -0.06 4.81
C SER A 85 15.89 -1.29 5.73
N VAL A 86 14.83 -1.47 6.52
CA VAL A 86 14.66 -2.65 7.39
C VAL A 86 14.50 -3.92 6.56
N GLY A 87 13.76 -3.88 5.45
CA GLY A 87 13.63 -5.00 4.52
C GLY A 87 14.99 -5.51 4.03
N TRP A 88 15.88 -4.60 3.64
CA TRP A 88 17.23 -4.95 3.20
C TRP A 88 18.08 -5.57 4.30
N ILE A 89 17.96 -5.10 5.55
CA ILE A 89 18.67 -5.67 6.70
C ILE A 89 18.22 -7.12 6.97
N TYR A 90 16.93 -7.42 6.78
CA TYR A 90 16.38 -8.78 6.92
C TYR A 90 16.53 -9.64 5.65
N GLY A 91 17.23 -9.17 4.62
CA GLY A 91 17.45 -9.92 3.37
C GLY A 91 16.20 -10.11 2.51
N LYS A 92 15.14 -9.33 2.75
CA LYS A 92 13.92 -9.31 1.92
C LYS A 92 14.04 -8.16 0.92
N PRO A 93 13.96 -8.40 -0.41
CA PRO A 93 14.02 -7.34 -1.40
C PRO A 93 12.71 -6.54 -1.43
N LEU A 94 12.48 -5.70 -0.42
CA LEU A 94 11.38 -4.75 -0.38
C LEU A 94 11.79 -3.53 -1.23
N THR A 95 11.01 -3.24 -2.26
CA THR A 95 11.23 -2.10 -3.15
C THR A 95 9.97 -1.23 -3.20
N LEU A 96 10.13 0.02 -3.61
CA LEU A 96 9.02 0.96 -3.81
C LEU A 96 8.45 0.81 -5.24
N ASP A 97 8.30 -0.44 -5.68
CA ASP A 97 7.80 -0.78 -7.02
C ASP A 97 6.28 -0.89 -6.97
N PHE A 98 5.63 0.22 -7.28
CA PHE A 98 4.18 0.32 -7.33
C PHE A 98 3.69 0.17 -8.78
N ASN A 99 2.53 -0.45 -8.95
CA ASN A 99 1.92 -0.56 -10.28
C ASN A 99 1.56 0.83 -10.83
N ILE A 100 1.48 0.98 -12.14
CA ILE A 100 1.09 2.25 -12.80
C ILE A 100 -0.26 2.77 -12.27
N LEU A 101 -1.18 1.85 -11.96
CA LEU A 101 -2.48 2.20 -11.39
C LEU A 101 -2.34 2.77 -9.97
N GLU A 102 -1.54 2.15 -9.11
CA GLU A 102 -1.28 2.62 -7.74
C GLU A 102 -0.65 4.02 -7.73
N ILE A 103 0.35 4.24 -8.60
CA ILE A 103 1.01 5.54 -8.75
C ILE A 103 0.03 6.58 -9.29
N SER A 104 -0.79 6.23 -10.29
CA SER A 104 -1.75 7.16 -10.89
C SER A 104 -2.84 7.60 -9.90
N VAL A 105 -3.36 6.67 -9.11
CA VAL A 105 -4.37 6.93 -8.08
C VAL A 105 -3.78 7.78 -6.96
N LEU A 106 -2.58 7.45 -6.49
CA LEU A 106 -1.87 8.24 -5.48
C LEU A 106 -1.62 9.67 -6.00
N GLY A 107 -1.16 9.82 -7.23
CA GLY A 107 -0.96 11.12 -7.88
C GLY A 107 -2.25 11.93 -7.96
N CYS A 108 -3.35 11.32 -8.41
CA CYS A 108 -4.65 11.97 -8.45
C CYS A 108 -5.14 12.40 -7.05
N ALA A 109 -4.97 11.55 -6.03
CA ALA A 109 -5.35 11.86 -4.66
C ALA A 109 -4.58 13.07 -4.11
N ILE A 110 -3.26 13.12 -4.33
CA ILE A 110 -2.43 14.25 -3.91
C ILE A 110 -2.85 15.54 -4.62
N LEU A 111 -3.13 15.48 -5.92
CA LEU A 111 -3.58 16.65 -6.69
C LEU A 111 -4.92 17.19 -6.17
N ILE A 112 -5.90 16.31 -5.91
CA ILE A 112 -7.21 16.69 -5.37
C ILE A 112 -7.06 17.35 -4.00
N VAL A 113 -6.29 16.72 -3.10
CA VAL A 113 -6.08 17.28 -1.75
C VAL A 113 -5.33 18.61 -1.81
N ASN A 114 -4.32 18.74 -2.67
CA ASN A 114 -3.60 20.00 -2.85
C ASN A 114 -4.53 21.12 -3.32
N TYR A 115 -5.38 20.83 -4.31
CA TYR A 115 -6.37 21.78 -4.81
C TYR A 115 -7.35 22.23 -3.73
N LEU A 116 -7.87 21.29 -2.92
CA LEU A 116 -8.80 21.60 -1.83
C LEU A 116 -8.16 22.44 -0.73
N VAL A 117 -6.91 22.14 -0.37
CA VAL A 117 -6.19 22.90 0.66
C VAL A 117 -5.84 24.31 0.18
N ALA A 118 -5.64 24.50 -1.14
CA ALA A 118 -5.32 25.80 -1.71
C ALA A 118 -6.47 26.83 -1.62
N ASP A 119 -7.73 26.40 -1.59
CA ASP A 119 -8.90 27.31 -1.59
C ASP A 119 -9.18 27.95 -0.20
N ASN A 120 -8.50 27.50 0.85
CA ASN A 120 -8.55 28.09 2.21
C ASN A 120 -9.97 28.23 2.81
N LYS A 121 -10.95 27.54 2.22
CA LYS A 121 -12.34 27.45 2.63
C LYS A 121 -12.75 25.99 2.55
N VAL A 122 -13.54 25.54 3.52
CA VAL A 122 -14.01 24.15 3.56
C VAL A 122 -15.52 24.10 3.38
N HIS A 123 -15.97 23.39 2.35
CA HIS A 123 -17.37 23.13 2.11
C HIS A 123 -17.73 21.68 2.44
N TRP A 124 -18.95 21.45 2.93
CA TRP A 124 -19.43 20.08 3.20
C TRP A 124 -19.42 19.22 1.93
N LEU A 125 -19.64 19.84 0.76
CA LEU A 125 -19.66 19.17 -0.54
C LEU A 125 -18.26 18.70 -0.96
N GLU A 126 -17.22 19.47 -0.66
CA GLU A 126 -15.83 19.08 -0.93
C GLU A 126 -15.44 17.86 -0.09
N GLY A 127 -15.84 17.84 1.18
CA GLY A 127 -15.68 16.68 2.05
C GLY A 127 -16.42 15.45 1.52
N TYR A 128 -17.65 15.62 1.01
CA TYR A 128 -18.41 14.53 0.41
C TYR A 128 -17.73 13.96 -0.84
N MET A 129 -17.20 14.83 -1.72
CA MET A 129 -16.47 14.41 -2.92
C MET A 129 -15.22 13.59 -2.59
N LEU A 130 -14.50 13.94 -1.51
CA LEU A 130 -13.36 13.17 -1.02
C LEU A 130 -13.76 11.77 -0.55
N ILE A 131 -14.87 11.64 0.19
CA ILE A 131 -15.38 10.33 0.64
C ILE A 131 -15.79 9.47 -0.57
N VAL A 132 -16.50 10.04 -1.55
CA VAL A 132 -16.88 9.33 -2.77
C VAL A 132 -15.65 8.88 -3.55
N SER A 133 -14.63 9.73 -3.68
CA SER A 133 -13.36 9.37 -4.32
C SER A 133 -12.67 8.21 -3.62
N TYR A 134 -12.65 8.19 -2.28
CA TYR A 134 -12.07 7.09 -1.51
C TYR A 134 -12.82 5.76 -1.73
N VAL A 135 -14.15 5.80 -1.75
CA VAL A 135 -14.98 4.61 -2.03
C VAL A 135 -14.76 4.11 -3.46
N LEU A 136 -14.64 5.01 -4.44
CA LEU A 136 -14.35 4.65 -5.83
C LEU A 136 -13.00 3.93 -5.94
N ILE A 137 -11.97 4.46 -5.27
CA ILE A 137 -10.65 3.81 -5.20
C ILE A 137 -10.78 2.42 -4.57
N ALA A 138 -11.50 2.29 -3.45
CA ALA A 138 -11.70 1.00 -2.79
C ALA A 138 -12.39 -0.03 -3.71
N ILE A 139 -13.40 0.39 -4.47
CA ILE A 139 -14.08 -0.45 -5.47
C ILE A 139 -13.13 -0.82 -6.61
N ALA A 140 -12.33 0.14 -7.11
CA ALA A 140 -11.38 -0.11 -8.20
C ALA A 140 -10.34 -1.18 -7.82
N PHE A 141 -9.80 -1.13 -6.60
CA PHE A 141 -8.87 -2.14 -6.10
C PHE A 141 -9.55 -3.47 -5.73
N PHE A 142 -10.83 -3.44 -5.37
CA PHE A 142 -11.59 -4.67 -5.11
C PHE A 142 -11.81 -5.49 -6.39
N TYR A 143 -12.12 -4.82 -7.51
CA TYR A 143 -12.33 -5.49 -8.81
C TYR A 143 -11.05 -5.80 -9.57
N LEU A 144 -9.90 -5.26 -9.13
CA LEU A 144 -8.61 -5.49 -9.75
C LEU A 144 -7.73 -6.33 -8.82
N PRO A 145 -7.89 -7.67 -8.78
CA PRO A 145 -6.94 -8.53 -8.10
C PRO A 145 -5.58 -8.36 -8.79
N ASN A 146 -4.57 -7.94 -8.03
CA ASN A 146 -3.26 -7.57 -8.58
C ASN A 146 -2.67 -8.64 -9.51
N LEU A 147 -2.21 -8.19 -10.69
CA LEU A 147 -1.29 -8.87 -11.63
C LEU A 147 0.13 -9.01 -11.05
N HIS A 148 0.29 -9.35 -9.77
CA HIS A 148 1.63 -9.53 -9.18
C HIS A 148 2.27 -10.90 -9.53
N ASP A 149 1.78 -11.54 -10.60
CA ASP A 149 2.30 -12.79 -11.17
C ASP A 149 2.78 -12.64 -12.63
N GLU A 150 2.99 -11.43 -13.14
CA GLU A 150 3.96 -11.27 -14.23
C GLU A 150 5.29 -10.85 -13.64
N HIS A 151 6.00 -11.85 -13.11
CA HIS A 151 7.44 -11.85 -13.25
C HIS A 151 7.72 -12.11 -14.74
N PRO A 152 8.00 -11.09 -15.60
CA PRO A 152 8.73 -11.40 -16.82
C PRO A 152 9.99 -12.13 -16.35
N PRO A 153 10.37 -13.25 -17.00
CA PRO A 153 11.56 -14.00 -16.60
C PRO A 153 12.69 -12.99 -16.41
N ILE A 154 13.44 -13.07 -15.30
CA ILE A 154 14.64 -12.26 -15.08
C ILE A 154 15.42 -12.29 -16.38
N LEU A 155 15.24 -11.26 -17.21
CA LEU A 155 16.14 -10.99 -18.30
C LEU A 155 17.31 -10.40 -17.54
N ASP A 156 18.17 -11.30 -17.12
CA ASP A 156 19.34 -11.04 -16.33
C ASP A 156 20.17 -10.07 -17.16
N CYS A 157 20.01 -8.77 -16.87
CA CYS A 157 20.74 -7.67 -17.49
C CYS A 157 22.22 -7.72 -17.14
N ASN A 158 22.73 -8.82 -16.58
CA ASN A 158 24.13 -9.15 -16.68
C ASN A 158 24.46 -9.40 -18.18
N PRO A 159 25.48 -8.72 -18.75
CA PRO A 159 25.86 -8.91 -20.16
C PRO A 159 26.36 -10.32 -20.52
N TRP A 160 26.48 -11.20 -19.53
CA TRP A 160 27.19 -12.49 -19.56
C TRP A 160 26.26 -13.71 -19.49
N SER A 161 24.94 -13.54 -19.34
CA SER A 161 23.96 -14.61 -19.10
C SER A 161 23.47 -15.31 -20.38
N ARG A 162 23.90 -14.84 -21.56
CA ARG A 162 23.45 -15.30 -22.89
C ARG A 162 23.51 -16.82 -23.12
N ASN A 163 24.33 -17.56 -22.38
CA ASN A 163 24.55 -19.00 -22.59
C ASN A 163 23.83 -19.90 -21.58
N LEU A 164 23.19 -19.37 -20.53
CA LEU A 164 22.46 -20.19 -19.54
C LEU A 164 21.01 -20.46 -19.97
N ASN A 165 20.42 -19.57 -20.76
CA ASN A 165 19.06 -19.77 -21.27
C ASN A 165 19.02 -20.80 -22.40
N LYS A 166 20.07 -20.88 -23.24
CA LYS A 166 20.13 -21.88 -24.33
C LYS A 166 20.14 -23.32 -23.80
N THR A 167 20.97 -23.60 -22.80
CA THR A 167 21.06 -24.96 -22.21
C THR A 167 19.80 -25.38 -21.47
N LYS A 168 19.05 -24.44 -20.86
CA LYS A 168 17.78 -24.76 -20.19
C LYS A 168 16.64 -24.94 -21.19
N VAL A 169 16.61 -24.18 -22.28
CA VAL A 169 15.60 -24.35 -23.35
C VAL A 169 15.86 -25.64 -24.16
N GLU A 170 17.12 -26.00 -24.42
CA GLU A 170 17.47 -27.28 -25.06
C GLU A 170 17.12 -28.49 -24.16
N GLY A 171 17.28 -28.39 -22.83
CA GLY A 171 16.91 -29.47 -21.91
C GLY A 171 15.39 -29.72 -21.76
N ILE A 172 14.55 -28.70 -21.99
CA ILE A 172 13.08 -28.84 -21.95
C ILE A 172 12.53 -29.38 -23.28
N ALA A 173 13.22 -29.13 -24.40
CA ALA A 173 12.82 -29.65 -25.71
C ALA A 173 13.05 -31.16 -25.87
N GLU A 174 14.01 -31.77 -25.15
CA GLU A 174 14.27 -33.21 -25.23
C GLU A 174 13.36 -34.07 -24.33
N THR A 175 12.71 -33.50 -23.32
CA THR A 175 11.85 -34.25 -22.38
C THR A 175 10.36 -34.29 -22.76
N GLY A 176 9.93 -33.56 -23.79
CA GLY A 176 8.54 -33.58 -24.29
C GLY A 176 8.23 -34.60 -25.40
N GLY A 177 9.17 -35.50 -25.72
CA GLY A 177 9.13 -36.35 -26.91
C GLY A 177 8.98 -37.86 -26.69
N ALA A 178 8.59 -38.33 -25.50
CA ALA A 178 8.36 -39.75 -25.28
C ALA A 178 7.37 -40.02 -24.13
N GLU A 179 6.07 -40.06 -24.43
CA GLU A 179 5.10 -40.96 -23.81
C GLU A 179 3.73 -40.88 -24.54
N GLY A 180 3.34 -42.02 -25.14
CA GLY A 180 1.95 -42.51 -25.29
C GLY A 180 0.95 -41.75 -26.15
#